data_AF-A0A7V9DN51-F1
#
_entry.id   AF-A0A7V9DN51-F1
#
_cell.length_a   1.000
_cell.length_b   1.000
_cell.length_c   1.000
_cell.angle_alpha   90.00
_cell.angle_beta   90.00
_cell.angle_gamma   90.00
#
_symmetry.space_group_name_H-M   'P 1'
#
loop_
_entity.id
_entity.type
_entity.pdbx_description
1 polymer ?
#
loop_
_entity_poly.entity_id
_entity_poly.type
_entity_poly.pdbx_seq_one_letter_code
_entity_poly.pdbx_strand_id
1 'polypeptide(L)'
;YKGGIPDDSRGALKGYDWLAESLRNPEALERVERLRPIAEKLDCTMAQLALAWCAKNPNVSTVITGASRPAQVAENFEALDVIDLLDEDVMSSIEAAVA
;
A
#
# COMPACT_ATOMS: atom_id res chain seq x y z
N TYR A 1 -4.62 -4.88 9.32
CA TYR A 1 -3.41 -4.45 10.04
C TYR A 1 -2.81 -5.63 10.81
N LYS A 2 -1.51 -5.90 10.64
CA LYS A 2 -0.82 -7.02 11.32
C LYS A 2 -0.76 -6.86 12.85
N GLY A 3 -0.57 -5.65 13.35
CA GLY A 3 -0.46 -5.34 14.79
C GLY A 3 -1.77 -4.97 15.48
N GLY A 4 -2.92 -5.19 14.84
CA GLY A 4 -4.21 -4.66 15.29
C GLY A 4 -4.58 -3.32 14.65
N ILE A 5 -5.83 -2.89 14.84
CA ILE A 5 -6.35 -1.64 14.28
C ILE A 5 -5.86 -0.48 15.17
N PRO A 6 -5.11 0.51 14.63
CA PRO A 6 -4.71 1.68 15.41
C PRO A 6 -5.92 2.53 15.81
N ASP A 7 -5.93 3.09 17.03
CA ASP A 7 -7.05 3.89 17.57
C ASP A 7 -7.32 5.16 16.75
N ASP A 8 -6.31 5.67 16.07
CA ASP A 8 -6.38 6.86 15.23
C ASP A 8 -6.61 6.54 13.74
N SER A 9 -6.86 5.27 13.41
CA SER A 9 -7.11 4.80 12.05
C SER A 9 -8.60 4.84 11.69
N ARG A 10 -8.88 4.77 10.38
CA ARG A 10 -10.26 4.69 9.88
C ARG A 10 -11.02 3.45 10.38
N GLY A 11 -10.31 2.35 10.65
CA GLY A 11 -10.92 1.13 11.17
C GLY A 11 -11.38 1.23 12.62
N ALA A 12 -10.94 2.25 13.37
CA ALA A 12 -11.37 2.48 14.76
C ALA A 12 -12.59 3.41 14.87
N LEU A 13 -13.08 3.97 13.75
CA LEU A 13 -14.23 4.88 13.76
C LEU A 13 -15.53 4.12 14.03
N LYS A 14 -16.38 4.69 14.90
CA LYS A 14 -17.72 4.14 15.19
C LYS A 14 -18.53 4.01 13.90
N GLY A 15 -19.10 2.83 13.64
CA GLY A 15 -19.87 2.52 12.43
C GLY A 15 -19.04 1.99 11.25
N TYR A 16 -17.73 1.83 11.43
CA TYR A 16 -16.81 1.21 10.45
C TYR A 16 -16.38 -0.20 10.87
N ASP A 17 -17.18 -0.89 11.70
CA ASP A 17 -16.87 -2.24 12.19
C ASP A 17 -16.64 -3.23 11.04
N TRP A 18 -17.45 -3.13 9.97
CA TRP A 18 -17.29 -3.91 8.72
C TRP A 18 -15.92 -3.72 8.06
N LEU A 19 -15.34 -2.52 8.13
CA LEU A 19 -14.02 -2.21 7.60
C LEU A 19 -12.95 -2.81 8.51
N ALA A 20 -13.12 -2.70 9.83
CA ALA A 20 -12.19 -3.30 10.79
C ALA A 20 -12.11 -4.83 10.62
N GLU A 21 -13.24 -5.50 10.38
CA GLU A 21 -13.30 -6.93 10.08
C GLU A 21 -12.58 -7.27 8.77
N SER A 22 -12.88 -6.52 7.69
CA SER A 22 -12.22 -6.72 6.39
C SER A 22 -10.70 -6.56 6.48
N LEU A 23 -10.21 -5.56 7.22
CA LEU A 23 -8.78 -5.29 7.42
C LEU A 23 -8.06 -6.35 8.26
N ARG A 24 -8.78 -7.32 8.85
CA ARG A 24 -8.23 -8.47 9.59
C ARG A 24 -8.23 -9.76 8.78
N ASN A 25 -8.59 -9.73 7.50
CA ASN A 25 -8.56 -10.92 6.65
C ASN A 25 -7.13 -11.52 6.63
N PRO A 26 -6.95 -12.77 7.10
CA PRO A 26 -5.63 -13.36 7.27
C PRO A 26 -4.93 -13.64 5.93
N GLU A 27 -5.67 -14.05 4.90
CA GLU A 27 -5.13 -14.30 3.56
C GLU A 27 -4.63 -13.00 2.93
N ALA A 28 -5.41 -11.91 3.03
CA ALA A 28 -5.00 -10.61 2.55
C ALA A 28 -3.76 -10.09 3.30
N LEU A 29 -3.69 -10.30 4.62
CA LEU A 29 -2.52 -9.93 5.42
C LEU A 29 -1.28 -10.72 5.02
N GLU A 30 -1.41 -12.01 4.75
CA GLU A 30 -0.29 -12.84 4.28
C GLU A 30 0.26 -12.32 2.95
N ARG A 31 -0.61 -12.00 1.97
CA ARG A 31 -0.20 -11.38 0.70
C ARG A 31 0.54 -10.06 0.92
N VAL A 32 0.02 -9.19 1.79
CA VAL A 32 0.64 -7.91 2.13
C VAL A 32 2.02 -8.11 2.79
N GLU A 33 2.19 -9.13 3.62
CA GLU A 33 3.49 -9.44 4.23
C GLU A 33 4.52 -9.92 3.21
N ARG A 34 4.10 -10.62 2.15
CA ARG A 34 5.01 -11.01 1.05
C ARG A 34 5.52 -9.81 0.26
N LEU A 35 4.80 -8.69 0.25
CA LEU A 35 5.23 -7.44 -0.41
C LEU A 35 6.23 -6.64 0.44
N ARG A 36 6.24 -6.83 1.77
CA ARG A 36 7.06 -6.03 2.70
C ARG A 36 8.56 -6.07 2.37
N PRO A 37 9.19 -7.22 2.06
CA PRO A 37 10.62 -7.25 1.68
C PRO A 37 10.93 -6.49 0.39
N ILE A 38 9.96 -6.37 -0.52
CA ILE A 38 10.12 -5.60 -1.77
C ILE A 38 10.17 -4.11 -1.44
N ALA A 39 9.24 -3.63 -0.61
CA ALA A 39 9.23 -2.23 -0.14
C ALA A 39 10.52 -1.89 0.61
N GLU A 40 10.98 -2.77 1.51
CA GLU A 40 12.24 -2.61 2.25
C GLU A 40 13.46 -2.54 1.32
N LYS A 41 13.52 -3.37 0.27
CA LYS A 41 14.60 -3.35 -0.73
C LYS A 41 14.64 -2.04 -1.53
N LEU A 42 13.48 -1.45 -1.78
CA LEU A 42 13.32 -0.20 -2.53
C LEU A 42 13.39 1.06 -1.64
N ASP A 43 13.62 0.89 -0.34
CA ASP A 43 13.65 1.97 0.66
C ASP A 43 12.39 2.85 0.63
N CYS A 44 11.21 2.21 0.50
CA CYS A 44 9.93 2.92 0.45
C CYS A 44 8.90 2.33 1.40
N THR A 45 7.86 3.12 1.73
CA THR A 45 6.76 2.64 2.54
C THR A 45 5.83 1.73 1.73
N MET A 46 5.06 0.88 2.42
CA MET A 46 4.03 0.05 1.76
C MET A 46 3.01 0.89 0.99
N ALA A 47 2.70 2.10 1.48
CA ALA A 47 1.80 3.02 0.79
C ALA A 47 2.43 3.56 -0.49
N GLN A 48 3.70 3.96 -0.44
CA GLN A 48 4.46 4.42 -1.59
C GLN A 48 4.58 3.33 -2.66
N LEU A 49 4.91 2.10 -2.28
CA LEU A 49 4.96 0.96 -3.21
C LEU A 49 3.62 0.74 -3.92
N ALA A 50 2.51 0.75 -3.18
CA ALA A 50 1.18 0.53 -3.75
C ALA A 50 0.76 1.65 -4.71
N LEU A 51 1.06 2.91 -4.37
CA LEU A 51 0.78 4.05 -5.23
C LEU A 51 1.62 4.04 -6.50
N ALA A 52 2.92 3.74 -6.37
CA ALA A 52 3.84 3.62 -7.49
C ALA A 52 3.41 2.49 -8.44
N TRP A 53 3.00 1.34 -7.90
CA TRP A 53 2.48 0.22 -8.70
C TRP A 53 1.24 0.61 -9.50
N CYS A 54 0.28 1.31 -8.87
CA CYS A 54 -0.89 1.83 -9.58
C CYS A 54 -0.51 2.81 -10.69
N ALA A 55 0.45 3.71 -10.43
CA ALA A 55 0.88 4.75 -11.37
C ALA A 55 1.75 4.19 -12.52
N LYS A 56 2.43 3.06 -12.32
CA LYS A 56 3.27 2.41 -13.34
C LYS A 56 2.46 1.84 -14.51
N ASN A 57 1.18 1.53 -14.29
CA ASN A 57 0.33 0.97 -15.33
C ASN A 57 0.04 2.02 -16.43
N PRO A 58 0.44 1.79 -17.69
CA PRO A 58 0.26 2.77 -18.78
C PRO A 58 -1.21 3.05 -19.12
N ASN A 59 -2.14 2.22 -18.65
CA ASN A 59 -3.58 2.42 -18.84
C ASN A 59 -4.21 3.28 -17.72
N VAL A 60 -3.44 3.67 -16.70
CA VAL A 60 -3.90 4.51 -15.59
C VAL A 60 -3.47 5.94 -15.84
N SER A 61 -4.42 6.85 -16.03
CA SER A 61 -4.11 8.28 -16.23
C SER A 61 -3.87 9.02 -14.91
N THR A 62 -4.47 8.59 -13.81
CA THR A 62 -4.35 9.24 -12.50
C THR A 62 -4.62 8.27 -11.36
N VAL A 63 -3.88 8.46 -10.26
CA VAL A 63 -4.07 7.72 -9.00
C VAL A 63 -4.65 8.69 -7.97
N ILE A 64 -5.91 8.45 -7.57
CA ILE A 64 -6.59 9.29 -6.57
C ILE A 64 -6.22 8.77 -5.18
N THR A 65 -5.60 9.63 -4.36
CA THR A 65 -5.19 9.28 -3.00
C THR A 65 -6.09 9.93 -1.95
N GLY A 66 -6.22 9.26 -0.80
CA GLY A 66 -6.92 9.79 0.37
C GLY A 66 -5.94 9.96 1.53
N ALA A 67 -6.14 10.99 2.34
CA ALA A 67 -5.35 11.28 3.53
C ALA A 67 -6.24 11.86 4.63
N SER A 68 -6.02 11.46 5.88
CA SER A 68 -6.65 12.06 7.06
C SER A 68 -5.76 13.13 7.72
N ARG A 69 -4.48 13.21 7.33
CA ARG A 69 -3.51 14.18 7.84
C ARG A 69 -2.63 14.73 6.70
N PRO A 70 -2.17 16.00 6.77
CA PRO A 70 -1.31 16.57 5.74
C PRO A 70 -0.01 15.78 5.49
N ALA A 71 0.59 15.19 6.53
CA ALA A 71 1.81 14.40 6.39
C ALA A 71 1.65 13.19 5.46
N GLN A 72 0.46 12.58 5.41
CA GLN A 72 0.19 11.46 4.50
C GLN A 72 0.12 11.93 3.04
N VAL A 73 -0.30 13.18 2.80
CA VAL A 73 -0.28 13.74 1.46
C VAL A 73 1.17 13.85 0.99
N ALA A 74 2.06 14.38 1.82
CA ALA A 74 3.49 14.47 1.52
C ALA A 74 4.11 13.08 1.28
N GLU A 75 3.88 12.12 2.19
CA GLU A 75 4.36 10.74 2.06
C GLU A 75 3.84 10.07 0.76
N ASN A 76 2.58 10.30 0.39
CA ASN A 76 2.01 9.75 -0.84
C ASN A 76 2.70 10.31 -2.09
N PHE A 77 3.17 11.56 -2.08
CA PHE A 77 3.87 12.15 -3.24
C PHE A 77 5.28 11.60 -3.42
N GLU A 78 5.94 11.16 -2.35
CA GLU A 78 7.25 10.46 -2.43
C GLU A 78 7.15 9.12 -3.19
N ALA A 79 5.93 8.60 -3.42
CA ALA A 79 5.73 7.44 -4.30
C ALA A 79 6.21 7.68 -5.75
N LEU A 80 6.29 8.94 -6.19
CA LEU A 80 6.79 9.29 -7.52
C LEU A 80 8.24 8.82 -7.72
N ASP A 81 9.07 8.89 -6.69
CA ASP A 81 10.48 8.47 -6.74
C ASP A 81 10.63 6.94 -6.86
N VAL A 82 9.56 6.19 -6.55
CA VAL A 82 9.54 4.72 -6.60
C VAL A 82 9.10 4.19 -7.97
N ILE A 83 8.35 4.96 -8.77
CA ILE A 83 7.74 4.49 -10.04
C ILE A 83 8.80 3.93 -11.00
N ASP A 84 9.93 4.64 -11.12
CA ASP A 84 11.01 4.24 -12.04
C ASP A 84 11.85 3.07 -11.50
N LEU A 85 11.76 2.79 -10.20
CA LEU A 85 12.41 1.63 -9.58
C LEU A 85 11.63 0.32 -9.80
N LEU A 86 10.36 0.41 -10.23
CA LEU A 86 9.55 -0.76 -10.57
C LEU A 86 9.91 -1.28 -11.98
N ASP A 87 11.08 -1.89 -12.10
CA ASP A 87 11.50 -2.62 -13.30
C ASP A 87 10.75 -3.95 -13.46
N GLU A 88 11.04 -4.69 -14.54
CA GLU A 88 10.36 -5.95 -14.87
C GLU A 88 10.55 -7.04 -13.79
N ASP A 89 11.73 -7.08 -13.16
CA ASP A 89 12.04 -8.04 -12.09
C ASP A 89 11.27 -7.71 -10.81
N VAL A 90 11.20 -6.42 -10.45
CA VAL A 90 10.41 -5.95 -9.31
C VAL A 90 8.92 -6.18 -9.56
N MET A 91 8.42 -5.86 -10.75
CA MET A 91 7.01 -6.10 -11.11
C MET A 91 6.66 -7.59 -11.05
N SER A 92 7.52 -8.47 -11.56
CA SER A 92 7.34 -9.93 -11.46
C SER A 92 7.33 -10.39 -10.00
N SER A 93 8.18 -9.80 -9.16
CA SER A 93 8.23 -10.10 -7.72
C SER A 93 6.93 -9.67 -7.00
N ILE A 94 6.36 -8.52 -7.36
CA ILE A 94 5.08 -8.04 -6.84
C ILE A 94 3.95 -8.99 -7.26
N GLU A 95 3.90 -9.41 -8.53
CA GLU A 95 2.91 -10.35 -9.04
C GLU A 95 2.96 -11.69 -8.29
N ALA A 96 4.15 -12.25 -8.09
CA ALA A 96 4.33 -13.46 -7.31
C ALA A 96 3.92 -13.30 -5.84
N ALA A 97 4.11 -12.12 -5.26
CA ALA A 97 3.73 -11.82 -3.88
C ALA A 97 2.22 -11.63 -3.69
N VAL A 98 1.46 -11.34 -4.74
CA VAL A 98 -0.02 -11.19 -4.67
C VAL A 98 -0.79 -12.41 -5.17
N ALA A 99 -0.15 -13.30 -5.94
CA ALA A 99 -0.71 -14.60 -6.34
C ALA A 99 -1.04 -15.48 -5.12
#